data_AF-A0AAJ5RQQ5-F1
#
_entry.id   AF-A0AAJ5RQQ5-F1
#
_cell.length_a   1.000
_cell.length_b   1.000
_cell.length_c   1.000
_cell.angle_alpha   90.00
_cell.angle_beta   90.00
_cell.angle_gamma   90.00
#
_symmetry.space_group_name_H-M   'P 1'
#
loop_
_entity.id
_entity.type
_entity.pdbx_description
1 polymer ?
#
loop_
_entity_poly.entity_id
_entity_poly.type
_entity_poly.pdbx_seq_one_letter_code
_entity_poly.pdbx_strand_id
1 'polypeptide(L)'
;MKIEQFKMKKVFQPLMDTLLKDLRQDLFNHKRQLAQLRIRVVGWHPVDEYFSDVQIATAGNDVILRYANQALKTQVEKLLINELDK
;
A
#
# COMPACT_ATOMS: atom_id res chain seq x y z
N MET A 1 3.01 -33.09 17.51
CA MET A 1 2.45 -32.71 16.21
C MET A 1 2.75 -31.24 15.92
N LYS A 2 3.51 -30.91 14.87
CA LYS A 2 3.71 -29.52 14.37
C LYS A 2 3.68 -29.45 12.84
N ILE A 3 3.03 -30.41 12.16
CA ILE A 3 3.04 -30.49 10.69
C ILE A 3 2.15 -29.40 10.05
N GLU A 4 1.11 -28.96 10.76
CA GLU A 4 0.18 -27.91 10.28
C GLU A 4 0.84 -26.53 10.13
N GLN A 5 1.80 -26.21 11.01
CA GLN A 5 2.54 -24.94 10.98
C GLN A 5 3.42 -24.81 9.73
N PHE A 6 3.91 -25.94 9.20
CA PHE A 6 4.71 -25.97 7.97
C PHE A 6 3.84 -25.86 6.71
N LYS A 7 2.58 -26.34 6.75
CA LYS A 7 1.63 -26.16 5.64
C LYS A 7 1.27 -24.69 5.47
N MET A 8 1.00 -23.97 6.57
CA MET A 8 0.75 -22.53 6.53
C MET A 8 1.93 -21.76 5.94
N LYS A 9 3.17 -22.06 6.35
CA LYS A 9 4.35 -21.40 5.76
C LYS A 9 4.48 -21.62 4.25
N LYS A 10 4.23 -22.84 3.77
CA LYS A 10 4.33 -23.19 2.34
C LYS A 10 3.25 -22.56 1.46
N VAL A 11 2.08 -22.24 2.02
CA VAL A 11 0.97 -21.63 1.28
C VAL A 11 1.00 -20.11 1.41
N PHE A 12 1.27 -19.60 2.62
CA PHE A 12 1.30 -18.17 2.90
C PHE A 12 2.46 -17.46 2.20
N GLN A 13 3.64 -18.09 2.14
CA GLN A 13 4.80 -17.50 1.51
C GLN A 13 4.59 -17.19 0.02
N PRO A 14 4.20 -18.16 -0.85
CA PRO A 14 3.94 -17.86 -2.26
C PRO A 14 2.73 -16.92 -2.47
N LEU A 15 1.72 -16.96 -1.59
CA LEU A 15 0.59 -16.03 -1.63
C LEU A 15 1.05 -14.58 -1.36
N MET A 16 1.85 -14.37 -0.32
CA MET A 16 2.43 -13.06 -0.01
C MET A 16 3.40 -12.59 -1.09
N ASP A 17 4.21 -13.49 -1.65
CA ASP A 17 5.15 -13.15 -2.73
C ASP A 17 4.39 -12.69 -3.99
N THR A 18 3.27 -13.34 -4.32
CA THR A 18 2.40 -12.97 -5.45
C THR A 18 1.74 -11.62 -5.21
N LEU A 19 1.13 -11.43 -4.03
CA LEU A 19 0.55 -10.16 -3.60
C LEU A 19 1.54 -8.99 -3.69
N LEU A 20 2.74 -9.18 -3.16
CA LEU A 20 3.78 -8.14 -3.18
C LEU A 20 4.24 -7.84 -4.60
N LYS A 21 4.27 -8.84 -5.49
CA LYS A 21 4.62 -8.64 -6.89
C LYS A 21 3.56 -7.79 -7.61
N ASP A 22 2.29 -8.11 -7.41
CA ASP A 22 1.18 -7.38 -8.04
C ASP A 22 1.11 -5.94 -7.51
N LEU A 23 1.23 -5.75 -6.19
CA LEU A 23 1.29 -4.42 -5.58
C LEU A 23 2.46 -3.58 -6.08
N ARG A 24 3.63 -4.19 -6.31
CA ARG A 24 4.78 -3.47 -6.90
C ARG A 24 4.49 -3.02 -8.32
N GLN A 25 3.84 -3.87 -9.12
CA GLN A 25 3.49 -3.54 -10.49
C GLN A 25 2.47 -2.40 -10.53
N ASP A 26 1.44 -2.45 -9.70
CA ASP A 26 0.44 -1.39 -9.59
C ASP A 26 1.06 -0.09 -9.10
N LEU A 27 1.90 -0.15 -8.06
CA LEU A 27 2.60 1.02 -7.56
C LEU A 27 3.50 1.65 -8.63
N PHE A 28 4.16 0.83 -9.45
CA PHE A 28 4.96 1.32 -10.58
C PHE A 28 4.08 2.02 -11.63
N ASN A 29 2.95 1.42 -12.01
CA ASN A 29 2.01 1.99 -12.97
C ASN A 29 1.44 3.33 -12.48
N HIS A 30 0.99 3.39 -11.23
CA HIS A 30 0.46 4.63 -10.62
C HIS A 30 1.54 5.70 -10.50
N LYS A 31 2.77 5.35 -10.08
CA LYS A 31 3.89 6.31 -10.06
C LYS A 31 4.17 6.88 -11.45
N ARG A 32 4.12 6.05 -12.49
CA ARG A 32 4.31 6.49 -13.87
C ARG A 32 3.22 7.47 -14.31
N GLN A 33 1.95 7.18 -14.00
CA GLN A 33 0.84 8.09 -14.29
C GLN A 33 0.98 9.42 -13.53
N LEU A 34 1.33 9.38 -12.24
CA LEU A 34 1.57 10.59 -11.45
C LEU A 34 2.72 11.43 -12.03
N ALA A 35 3.82 10.80 -12.44
CA ALA A 35 4.93 11.48 -13.07
C ALA A 35 4.53 12.15 -14.41
N GLN A 36 3.69 11.51 -15.22
CA GLN A 36 3.15 12.11 -16.45
C GLN A 36 2.32 13.36 -16.14
N LEU A 37 1.58 13.36 -15.03
CA LEU A 37 0.82 14.52 -14.53
C LEU A 37 1.69 15.54 -13.79
N ARG A 38 3.01 15.32 -13.70
CA ARG A 38 3.96 16.14 -12.92
C ARG A 38 3.58 16.26 -11.45
N ILE A 39 3.00 15.20 -10.90
CA ILE A 39 2.65 15.07 -9.49
C ILE A 39 3.74 14.24 -8.81
N ARG A 40 4.31 14.76 -7.73
CA ARG A 40 5.32 14.06 -6.92
C ARG A 40 5.01 14.18 -5.44
N VAL A 41 5.31 13.13 -4.68
CA VAL A 41 5.28 13.18 -3.21
C VAL A 41 6.59 13.78 -2.72
N VAL A 42 6.51 14.85 -1.93
CA VAL A 42 7.66 15.61 -1.41
C VAL A 42 8.06 15.12 -0.02
N GLY A 43 7.07 14.80 0.82
CA GLY A 43 7.32 14.38 2.20
C GLY A 43 6.11 13.72 2.83
N TRP A 44 6.38 12.86 3.81
CA TRP A 44 5.38 12.18 4.61
C TRP A 44 5.64 12.50 6.08
N HIS A 45 4.67 13.10 6.75
CA HIS A 45 4.77 13.52 8.13
C HIS A 45 3.66 12.85 8.94
N PRO A 46 3.97 11.91 9.84
CA PRO A 46 2.97 11.38 10.76
C PRO A 46 2.53 12.50 11.70
N VAL A 47 1.22 12.73 11.80
CA VAL A 47 0.67 13.79 12.66
C VAL A 47 0.33 13.21 14.03
N ASP A 48 -0.35 12.06 14.03
CA ASP A 48 -0.72 11.32 15.21
C ASP A 48 -0.89 9.82 14.89
N GLU A 49 -1.41 9.05 15.84
CA GLU A 49 -1.65 7.61 15.70
C GLU A 49 -2.65 7.28 14.58
N TYR A 50 -3.59 8.18 14.30
CA TYR A 50 -4.69 7.99 13.36
C TYR A 50 -4.48 8.70 12.02
N PHE A 51 -3.57 9.67 11.94
CA PHE A 51 -3.42 10.51 10.78
C PHE A 51 -1.97 10.76 10.35
N SER A 52 -1.78 10.86 9.04
CA SER A 52 -0.52 11.24 8.40
C SER A 52 -0.76 12.32 7.36
N ASP A 53 0.06 13.36 7.35
CA ASP A 53 0.07 14.39 6.30
C ASP A 53 1.08 14.03 5.21
N VAL A 54 0.64 14.07 3.96
CA VAL A 54 1.46 13.83 2.78
C VAL A 54 1.50 15.10 1.95
N GLN A 55 2.70 15.63 1.78
CA GLN A 55 2.92 16.80 0.94
C GLN A 55 3.15 16.35 -0.51
N ILE A 56 2.35 16.90 -1.41
CA ILE A 56 2.35 16.59 -2.84
C ILE A 56 2.68 17.87 -3.59
N ALA A 57 3.73 17.85 -4.39
CA ALA A 57 4.02 18.91 -5.35
C ALA A 57 3.37 18.58 -6.70
N THR A 58 2.59 19.52 -7.21
CA THR A 58 2.02 19.47 -8.57
C THR A 58 2.71 20.48 -9.48
N ALA A 59 2.40 20.48 -10.78
CA ALA A 59 2.95 21.47 -11.71
C ALA A 59 2.59 22.94 -11.37
N GLY A 60 1.56 23.16 -10.53
CA GLY A 60 1.12 24.49 -10.11
C GLY A 60 1.50 24.80 -8.66
N ASN A 61 0.98 24.02 -7.71
CA ASN A 61 1.10 24.28 -6.27
C ASN A 61 1.43 23.01 -5.48
N ASP A 62 2.05 23.22 -4.32
CA ASP A 62 2.21 22.18 -3.31
C ASP A 62 0.94 22.08 -2.46
N VAL A 63 0.40 20.88 -2.34
CA VAL A 63 -0.81 20.56 -1.58
C VAL A 63 -0.45 19.59 -0.46
N ILE A 64 -0.98 19.82 0.74
CA ILE A 64 -0.87 18.89 1.86
C ILE A 64 -2.18 18.11 1.96
N LEU A 65 -2.09 16.78 1.89
CA LEU A 65 -3.23 15.89 2.05
C LEU A 65 -3.12 15.12 3.36
N ARG A 66 -4.16 15.20 4.18
CA ARG A 66 -4.32 14.48 5.44
C ARG A 66 -4.94 13.11 5.17
N TYR A 67 -4.18 12.05 5.44
CA TYR A 67 -4.61 10.67 5.31
C TYR A 67 -4.95 10.07 6.67
N ALA A 68 -6.03 9.29 6.72
CA ALA A 68 -6.37 8.48 7.89
C ALA A 68 -5.65 7.12 7.82
N ASN A 69 -4.82 6.81 8.81
CA ASN A 69 -4.11 5.54 8.95
C ASN A 69 -5.08 4.36 9.05
N GLN A 70 -6.28 4.58 9.60
CA GLN A 70 -7.34 3.57 9.64
C GLN A 70 -7.83 3.18 8.23
N ALA A 71 -7.89 4.13 7.29
CA ALA A 71 -8.27 3.81 5.91
C ALA A 71 -7.24 2.90 5.24
N LEU A 72 -5.94 3.14 5.50
CA LEU A 72 -4.85 2.28 5.04
C LEU A 72 -5.00 0.87 5.62
N LYS A 73 -5.26 0.75 6.92
CA LYS A 73 -5.47 -0.54 7.58
C LYS A 73 -6.63 -1.33 6.95
N THR A 74 -7.78 -0.68 6.76
CA THR A 74 -8.96 -1.30 6.12
C THR A 74 -8.65 -1.77 4.70
N GLN A 75 -7.85 -1.02 3.95
CA GLN A 75 -7.49 -1.40 2.58
C GLN A 75 -6.56 -2.62 2.55
N VAL A 76 -5.62 -2.72 3.48
CA VAL A 76 -4.76 -3.91 3.63
C VAL A 76 -5.59 -5.12 4.04
N GLU A 77 -6.52 -4.98 4.99
CA GLU A 77 -7.41 -6.07 5.41
C GLU A 77 -8.26 -6.60 4.24
N LYS A 78 -8.82 -5.71 3.41
CA LYS A 78 -9.56 -6.10 2.20
C LYS A 78 -8.70 -6.85 1.20
N LEU A 79 -7.45 -6.42 0.98
CA LEU A 79 -6.53 -7.11 0.07
C LEU A 79 -6.21 -8.52 0.55
N LEU A 80 -6.02 -8.70 1.87
CA LEU A 80 -5.78 -10.02 2.45
C LEU A 80 -6.99 -10.94 2.32
N ILE A 81 -8.20 -10.43 2.59
CA ILE A 81 -9.44 -11.21 2.44
C ILE A 81 -9.61 -11.66 0.98
N ASN A 82 -9.46 -10.74 0.02
CA ASN A 82 -9.64 -11.05 -1.40
C ASN A 82 -8.67 -12.14 -1.92
N GLU A 83 -7.47 -12.24 -1.36
CA GLU A 83 -6.51 -13.29 -1.75
C GLU A 83 -6.71 -14.60 -1.00
N LEU A 84 -7.28 -14.56 0.20
CA LEU A 84 -7.67 -15.78 0.93
C LEU A 84 -8.94 -16.41 0.35
N ASP A 85 -9.80 -15.60 -0.28
CA ASP A 85 -11.02 -16.06 -0.96
C ASP A 85 -10.78 -16.55 -2.40
N LYS A 86 -9.55 -16.42 -2.93
CA LYS A 86 -9.13 -16.96 -4.24
C LYS A 86 -8.71 -18.42 -4.16
#